data_AF-A0A838XB45-F1
#
_entry.id   AF-A0A838XB45-F1
#
_cell.length_a   1.000
_cell.length_b   1.000
_cell.length_c   1.000
_cell.angle_alpha   90.00
_cell.angle_beta   90.00
_cell.angle_gamma   90.00
#
_symmetry.space_group_name_H-M   'P 1'
#
loop_
_entity.id
_entity.type
_entity.pdbx_description
1 polymer ?
#
loop_
_entity_poly.entity_id
_entity_poly.type
_entity_poly.pdbx_seq_one_letter_code
_entity_poly.pdbx_strand_id
1 'polypeptide(L)'
;MNPTKRRTYAALAASTALLTLAACGSDAAEDDASSSSKTPSATTPSASEPAASAPAGAAAFTPGEYEATGSYTTPDGQTQSIDVEVTLAADGTITELDADGNAEGGNSEQFQGKFESGIDAQVEGRKITDLDVDKVSGSSLTSGGFNDAIDQIIGQAQA
;
A
#
# COMPACT_ATOMS: atom_id res chain seq x y z
N MET A 1 9.77 28.00 16.35
CA MET A 1 10.29 27.12 15.28
C MET A 1 10.87 25.88 15.92
N ASN A 2 10.12 24.79 15.92
CA ASN A 2 10.71 23.47 16.14
C ASN A 2 11.42 23.08 14.83
N PRO A 3 12.63 22.50 14.88
CA PRO A 3 13.33 22.08 13.67
C PRO A 3 12.72 20.78 13.14
N THR A 4 12.03 20.85 12.00
CA THR A 4 11.62 19.69 11.21
C THR A 4 12.86 18.84 10.96
N LYS A 5 12.91 17.61 11.50
CA LYS A 5 14.08 16.74 11.39
C LYS A 5 14.11 16.07 10.02
N ARG A 6 14.34 16.85 8.97
CA ARG A 6 14.57 16.36 7.60
C ARG A 6 15.73 15.38 7.59
N ARG A 7 15.42 14.08 7.69
CA ARG A 7 16.38 12.99 7.51
C ARG A 7 16.55 12.77 6.02
N THR A 8 17.43 13.56 5.42
CA THR A 8 17.84 13.39 4.03
C THR A 8 18.59 12.07 3.86
N TYR A 9 17.86 10.99 3.57
CA TYR A 9 18.43 9.73 3.14
C TYR A 9 18.89 9.89 1.69
N ALA A 10 20.20 10.08 1.51
CA ALA A 10 20.80 10.17 0.19
C ALA A 10 20.66 8.82 -0.55
N ALA A 11 19.91 8.80 -1.64
CA ALA A 11 19.74 7.63 -2.49
C ALA A 11 21.09 7.13 -3.06
N LEU A 12 21.62 6.06 -2.48
CA LEU A 12 22.77 5.34 -3.04
C LEU A 12 22.29 4.32 -4.09
N ALA A 13 22.26 4.76 -5.34
CA ALA A 13 22.12 3.86 -6.48
C ALA A 13 23.36 2.94 -6.59
N ALA A 14 23.22 1.68 -6.15
CA ALA A 14 24.27 0.67 -6.18
C ALA A 14 23.90 -0.51 -7.10
N SER A 15 24.14 -0.35 -8.41
CA SER A 15 23.82 -1.35 -9.43
C SER A 15 24.89 -2.45 -9.54
N THR A 16 24.61 -3.69 -9.08
CA THR A 16 25.23 -4.99 -9.52
C THR A 16 24.67 -6.15 -8.66
N ALA A 17 24.61 -7.43 -9.08
CA ALA A 17 24.93 -8.11 -10.35
C ALA A 17 24.07 -9.38 -10.49
N LEU A 18 23.99 -9.93 -11.72
CA LEU A 18 23.32 -11.20 -12.03
C LEU A 18 24.05 -12.42 -11.44
N LEU A 19 23.29 -13.39 -10.91
CA LEU A 19 23.74 -14.79 -10.77
C LEU A 19 22.69 -15.75 -11.32
N THR A 20 23.03 -16.41 -12.43
CA THR A 20 22.28 -17.56 -12.96
C THR A 20 22.96 -18.85 -12.51
N LEU A 21 22.25 -19.71 -11.79
CA LEU A 21 22.72 -21.06 -11.45
C LEU A 21 21.91 -22.10 -12.23
N ALA A 22 22.52 -22.65 -13.27
CA ALA A 22 22.05 -23.86 -13.93
C ALA A 22 22.69 -25.07 -13.25
N ALA A 23 21.88 -25.96 -12.68
CA ALA A 23 22.31 -27.27 -12.18
C ALA A 23 21.44 -28.35 -12.83
N CYS A 24 22.07 -29.17 -13.67
CA CYS A 24 21.43 -30.30 -14.35
C CYS A 24 21.67 -31.59 -13.55
N GLY A 25 20.68 -32.49 -13.53
CA GLY A 25 20.78 -33.77 -12.81
C GLY A 25 19.69 -34.76 -13.21
N SER A 26 19.96 -35.56 -14.24
CA SER A 26 19.27 -36.83 -14.55
C SER A 26 19.70 -37.92 -13.55
N ASP A 27 19.15 -39.14 -13.46
CA ASP A 27 18.24 -39.95 -14.28
C ASP A 27 17.67 -41.11 -13.42
N ALA A 28 16.46 -41.64 -13.72
CA ALA A 28 16.08 -43.07 -13.56
C ALA A 28 14.59 -43.33 -13.88
N ALA A 29 14.31 -44.30 -14.75
CA ALA A 29 12.98 -44.91 -15.01
C ALA A 29 12.67 -46.03 -13.95
N GLU A 30 11.60 -46.84 -13.93
CA GLU A 30 10.71 -47.52 -14.93
C GLU A 30 9.32 -47.77 -14.26
N ASP A 31 8.14 -47.71 -14.94
CA ASP A 31 7.42 -48.74 -15.76
C ASP A 31 6.92 -49.98 -14.94
N ASP A 32 5.68 -50.50 -14.97
CA ASP A 32 4.40 -50.24 -15.69
C ASP A 32 3.18 -50.76 -14.85
N ALA A 33 1.95 -50.61 -15.39
CA ALA A 33 0.85 -51.61 -15.40
C ALA A 33 -0.40 -51.45 -14.48
N SER A 34 -1.39 -50.74 -15.05
CA SER A 34 -2.66 -51.33 -15.52
C SER A 34 -3.95 -51.40 -14.66
N SER A 35 -5.05 -51.01 -15.34
CA SER A 35 -6.42 -51.57 -15.28
C SER A 35 -7.42 -51.14 -14.17
N SER A 36 -8.31 -50.22 -14.58
CA SER A 36 -9.73 -50.52 -14.91
C SER A 36 -10.83 -49.69 -14.25
N SER A 37 -11.44 -48.85 -15.10
CA SER A 37 -12.89 -48.54 -15.21
C SER A 37 -13.71 -48.12 -13.98
N LYS A 38 -14.25 -46.89 -14.05
CA LYS A 38 -15.72 -46.66 -14.13
C LYS A 38 -16.07 -45.19 -14.43
N THR A 39 -16.72 -44.95 -15.57
CA THR A 39 -17.69 -43.85 -15.75
C THR A 39 -18.97 -44.19 -14.96
N PRO A 40 -19.78 -43.21 -14.49
CA PRO A 40 -20.61 -42.42 -15.41
C PRO A 40 -20.89 -40.94 -15.03
N SER A 41 -21.60 -40.27 -15.94
CA SER A 41 -22.50 -39.12 -15.72
C SER A 41 -21.92 -37.75 -15.33
N ALA A 42 -21.62 -36.99 -16.38
CA ALA A 42 -22.15 -35.65 -16.65
C ALA A 42 -22.85 -34.88 -15.51
N THR A 43 -22.19 -33.81 -15.05
CA THR A 43 -22.82 -32.53 -14.74
C THR A 43 -22.01 -31.42 -15.40
N THR A 44 -22.64 -30.65 -16.29
CA THR A 44 -22.06 -29.42 -16.84
C THR A 44 -22.00 -28.35 -15.76
N PRO A 45 -20.82 -27.83 -15.36
CA PRO A 45 -20.79 -26.54 -14.71
C PRO A 45 -21.17 -25.50 -15.77
N SER A 46 -22.23 -24.74 -15.48
CA SER A 46 -22.61 -23.58 -16.30
C SER A 46 -21.44 -22.62 -16.39
N ALA A 47 -21.29 -21.95 -17.54
CA ALA A 47 -20.29 -20.92 -17.72
C ALA A 47 -20.38 -19.88 -16.59
N SER A 48 -19.21 -19.56 -16.05
CA SER A 48 -18.93 -18.30 -15.38
C SER A 48 -17.50 -17.99 -15.76
N GLU A 49 -17.33 -17.38 -16.94
CA GLU A 49 -16.15 -16.56 -17.17
C GLU A 49 -15.96 -15.70 -15.92
N PRO A 50 -14.75 -15.61 -15.34
CA PRO A 50 -14.47 -14.46 -14.51
C PRO A 50 -14.70 -13.27 -15.44
N ALA A 51 -15.74 -12.50 -15.17
CA ALA A 51 -15.91 -11.21 -15.81
C ALA A 51 -14.60 -10.48 -15.52
N ALA A 52 -13.78 -10.31 -16.56
CA ALA A 52 -12.61 -9.47 -16.47
C ALA A 52 -13.19 -8.08 -16.21
N SER A 53 -13.20 -7.69 -14.92
CA SER A 53 -13.47 -6.33 -14.51
C SER A 53 -12.48 -5.48 -15.29
N ALA A 54 -12.96 -4.90 -16.39
CA ALA A 54 -12.19 -3.94 -17.15
C ALA A 54 -11.69 -2.93 -16.12
N PRO A 55 -10.38 -2.65 -16.05
CA PRO A 55 -9.85 -1.77 -15.02
C PRO A 55 -10.66 -0.47 -15.10
N ALA A 56 -11.39 -0.16 -14.02
CA ALA A 56 -12.14 1.09 -13.92
C ALA A 56 -11.14 2.19 -14.24
N GLY A 57 -11.41 2.92 -15.34
CA GLY A 57 -10.37 3.56 -16.14
C GLY A 57 -9.37 4.29 -15.24
N ALA A 58 -8.16 3.74 -15.13
CA ALA A 58 -7.18 4.19 -14.16
C ALA A 58 -7.00 5.70 -14.36
N ALA A 59 -7.35 6.47 -13.33
CA ALA A 59 -7.10 7.90 -13.34
C ALA A 59 -5.60 8.08 -13.62
N ALA A 60 -5.27 8.88 -14.63
CA ALA A 60 -3.89 9.10 -14.99
C ALA A 60 -3.23 9.91 -13.87
N PHE A 61 -2.40 9.25 -13.07
CA PHE A 61 -1.59 9.90 -12.05
C PHE A 61 -0.27 10.34 -12.66
N THR A 62 0.13 11.57 -12.37
CA THR A 62 1.52 11.96 -12.60
C THR A 62 2.40 11.20 -11.59
N PRO A 63 3.42 10.44 -12.02
CA PRO A 63 4.35 9.80 -11.11
C PRO A 63 5.25 10.84 -10.44
N GLY A 64 5.46 10.73 -9.13
CA GLY A 64 6.22 11.70 -8.36
C GLY A 64 6.02 11.57 -6.86
N GLU A 65 6.69 12.45 -6.14
CA GLU A 65 6.64 12.63 -4.69
C GLU A 65 5.64 13.76 -4.38
N TYR A 66 4.76 13.54 -3.41
CA TYR A 66 3.65 14.43 -3.07
C TYR A 66 3.56 14.61 -1.55
N GLU A 67 3.42 15.85 -1.10
CA GLU A 67 3.27 16.22 0.32
C GLU A 67 1.88 16.84 0.55
N ALA A 68 1.21 16.45 1.64
CA ALA A 68 0.02 17.14 2.16
C ALA A 68 -0.07 17.06 3.68
N THR A 69 -0.63 18.10 4.30
CA THR A 69 -0.93 18.11 5.74
C THR A 69 -2.42 17.87 5.93
N GLY A 70 -2.75 16.75 6.58
CA GLY A 70 -4.12 16.41 6.92
C GLY A 70 -4.47 16.80 8.36
N SER A 71 -5.75 17.02 8.64
CA SER A 71 -6.20 17.53 9.94
C SER A 71 -7.40 16.80 10.53
N TYR A 72 -7.46 16.72 11.86
CA TYR A 72 -8.57 16.11 12.59
C TYR A 72 -8.83 16.81 13.93
N THR A 73 -10.03 16.67 14.47
CA THR A 73 -10.42 17.28 15.74
C THR A 73 -10.57 16.23 16.84
N THR A 74 -9.96 16.47 18.00
CA THR A 74 -10.06 15.61 19.18
C THR A 74 -11.39 15.80 19.92
N PRO A 75 -11.81 14.87 20.80
CA PRO A 75 -13.03 15.03 21.61
C PRO A 75 -13.01 16.29 22.49
N ASP A 76 -11.81 16.77 22.86
CA ASP A 76 -11.59 18.00 23.63
C ASP A 76 -11.66 19.28 22.78
N GLY A 77 -11.95 19.16 21.47
CA GLY A 77 -12.12 20.27 20.54
C GLY A 77 -10.81 20.86 19.99
N GLN A 78 -9.66 20.22 20.24
CA GLN A 78 -8.38 20.65 19.68
C GLN A 78 -8.18 20.06 18.27
N THR A 79 -7.75 20.89 17.34
CA THR A 79 -7.30 20.42 16.02
C THR A 79 -5.87 19.89 16.12
N GLN A 80 -5.66 18.67 15.64
CA GLN A 80 -4.36 18.05 15.43
C GLN A 80 -4.13 17.87 13.92
N SER A 81 -2.87 17.75 13.52
CA SER A 81 -2.47 17.48 12.15
C SER A 81 -1.49 16.30 12.07
N ILE A 82 -1.37 15.78 10.86
CA ILE A 82 -0.38 14.80 10.42
C ILE A 82 0.12 15.23 9.05
N ASP A 83 1.44 15.31 8.89
CA ASP A 83 2.08 15.51 7.59
C ASP A 83 2.21 14.14 6.91
N VAL A 84 1.95 14.08 5.61
CA VAL A 84 1.96 12.84 4.81
C VAL A 84 2.72 13.09 3.51
N GLU A 85 3.71 12.24 3.26
CA GLU A 85 4.56 12.24 2.06
C GLU A 85 4.36 10.90 1.33
N VAL A 86 4.03 10.94 0.03
CA VAL A 86 3.72 9.75 -0.79
C VAL A 86 4.53 9.80 -2.08
N THR A 87 5.23 8.71 -2.41
CA THR A 87 5.71 8.49 -3.79
C THR A 87 4.71 7.63 -4.56
N LEU A 88 4.25 8.16 -5.70
CA LEU A 88 3.30 7.51 -6.61
C LEU A 88 3.95 7.04 -7.91
N ALA A 89 3.61 5.82 -8.31
CA ALA A 89 3.79 5.33 -9.66
C ALA A 89 2.72 5.91 -10.61
N ALA A 90 2.98 5.85 -11.93
CA ALA A 90 2.12 6.45 -12.97
C ALA A 90 0.70 5.84 -13.07
N ASP A 91 0.48 4.71 -12.39
CA ASP A 91 -0.82 4.04 -12.30
C ASP A 91 -1.50 4.26 -10.93
N GLY A 92 -1.00 5.20 -10.11
CA GLY A 92 -1.54 5.54 -8.78
C GLY A 92 -1.15 4.56 -7.67
N THR A 93 -0.16 3.70 -7.88
CA THR A 93 0.35 2.80 -6.83
C THR A 93 1.30 3.55 -5.91
N ILE A 94 1.12 3.40 -4.60
CA ILE A 94 2.02 3.93 -3.57
C ILE A 94 3.26 3.05 -3.51
N THR A 95 4.44 3.63 -3.76
CA THR A 95 5.72 2.91 -3.68
C THR A 95 6.50 3.22 -2.41
N GLU A 96 6.22 4.36 -1.77
CA GLU A 96 6.82 4.81 -0.52
C GLU A 96 5.81 5.72 0.19
N LEU A 97 5.74 5.63 1.52
CA LEU A 97 4.97 6.51 2.40
C LEU A 97 5.90 6.97 3.54
N ASP A 98 5.79 8.23 3.93
CA ASP A 98 6.15 8.69 5.27
C ASP A 98 4.95 9.45 5.86
N ALA A 99 4.78 9.37 7.19
CA ALA A 99 3.74 10.10 7.91
C ALA A 99 4.30 10.55 9.25
N ASP A 100 4.20 11.85 9.57
CA ASP A 100 4.75 12.47 10.77
C ASP A 100 3.63 13.19 11.56
N GLY A 101 3.36 12.70 12.78
CA GLY A 101 2.36 13.27 13.66
C GLY A 101 2.84 14.54 14.37
N ASN A 102 2.14 15.65 14.17
CA ASN A 102 2.54 16.93 14.77
C ASN A 102 2.11 17.14 16.24
N ALA A 103 1.63 16.12 16.95
CA ALA A 103 1.11 16.26 18.30
C ALA A 103 2.20 16.40 19.37
N GLU A 104 2.20 17.54 20.07
CA GLU A 104 3.07 17.78 21.23
C GLU A 104 2.40 17.29 22.53
N GLY A 105 2.60 16.01 22.87
CA GLY A 105 2.23 15.47 24.19
C GLY A 105 0.96 14.62 24.28
N GLY A 106 0.82 13.96 25.44
CA GLY A 106 -0.42 13.36 25.91
C GLY A 106 -0.89 12.14 25.12
N ASN A 107 -2.20 11.99 24.97
CA ASN A 107 -2.80 10.88 24.21
C ASN A 107 -2.55 11.03 22.70
N SER A 108 -2.59 12.27 22.18
CA SER A 108 -2.45 12.53 20.75
C SER A 108 -1.09 12.05 20.22
N GLU A 109 0.01 12.45 20.86
CA GLU A 109 1.37 11.97 20.52
C GLU A 109 1.46 10.43 20.54
N GLN A 110 0.93 9.78 21.60
CA GLN A 110 0.95 8.33 21.71
C GLN A 110 0.10 7.60 20.67
N PHE A 111 -0.96 8.21 20.15
CA PHE A 111 -1.81 7.62 19.12
C PHE A 111 -1.32 7.95 17.70
N GLN A 112 -0.64 9.06 17.50
CA GLN A 112 0.06 9.36 16.25
C GLN A 112 1.27 8.43 16.06
N GLY A 113 2.18 8.33 17.04
CA GLY A 113 3.33 7.40 16.94
C GLY A 113 2.95 5.92 16.74
N LYS A 114 1.77 5.51 17.21
CA LYS A 114 1.19 4.16 16.93
C LYS A 114 0.63 4.01 15.52
N PHE A 115 0.11 5.09 14.95
CA PHE A 115 -0.35 5.15 13.56
C PHE A 115 0.86 5.09 12.63
N GLU A 116 1.84 5.96 12.84
CA GLU A 116 3.13 6.00 12.12
C GLU A 116 3.80 4.62 12.10
N SER A 117 3.96 3.98 13.27
CA SER A 117 4.59 2.66 13.40
C SER A 117 3.83 1.48 12.72
N GLY A 118 2.71 1.73 12.03
CA GLY A 118 1.89 0.66 11.45
C GLY A 118 1.14 1.01 10.16
N ILE A 119 1.30 2.22 9.61
CA ILE A 119 0.57 2.64 8.41
C ILE A 119 1.19 2.07 7.12
N ASP A 120 2.52 2.04 7.03
CA ASP A 120 3.25 1.59 5.82
C ASP A 120 2.89 0.16 5.43
N ALA A 121 2.93 -0.74 6.41
CA ALA A 121 2.53 -2.15 6.27
C ALA A 121 1.06 -2.36 5.86
N GLN A 122 0.23 -1.31 5.92
CA GLN A 122 -1.08 -1.30 5.29
C GLN A 122 -1.01 -0.73 3.87
N VAL A 123 -0.42 0.45 3.65
CA VAL A 123 -0.57 1.21 2.39
C VAL A 123 0.39 0.83 1.25
N GLU A 124 1.58 0.31 1.55
CA GLU A 124 2.61 0.04 0.53
C GLU A 124 2.10 -0.90 -0.57
N GLY A 125 2.32 -0.53 -1.83
CA GLY A 125 1.89 -1.31 -2.99
C GLY A 125 0.38 -1.27 -3.27
N ARG A 126 -0.43 -0.53 -2.49
CA ARG A 126 -1.85 -0.29 -2.81
C ARG A 126 -2.04 0.91 -3.74
N LYS A 127 -3.21 0.98 -4.37
CA LYS A 127 -3.66 2.19 -5.09
C LYS A 127 -4.04 3.26 -4.09
N ILE A 128 -3.61 4.49 -4.35
CA ILE A 128 -4.00 5.64 -3.54
C ILE A 128 -5.52 5.87 -3.52
N THR A 129 -6.23 5.55 -4.62
CA THR A 129 -7.70 5.63 -4.72
C THR A 129 -8.45 4.55 -3.94
N ASP A 130 -7.77 3.46 -3.57
CA ASP A 130 -8.37 2.32 -2.88
C ASP A 130 -7.97 2.32 -1.40
N LEU A 131 -7.35 3.40 -0.92
CA LEU A 131 -7.07 3.63 0.49
C LEU A 131 -8.32 4.17 1.20
N ASP A 132 -8.90 3.33 2.05
CA ASP A 132 -9.75 3.76 3.14
C ASP A 132 -9.15 3.19 4.43
N VAL A 133 -8.64 4.06 5.30
CA VAL A 133 -7.98 3.66 6.56
C VAL A 133 -8.89 4.02 7.73
N ASP A 134 -9.55 3.01 8.32
CA ASP A 134 -10.41 3.17 9.50
C ASP A 134 -9.61 3.41 10.79
N LYS A 135 -8.51 2.66 10.95
CA LYS A 135 -7.79 2.51 12.22
C LYS A 135 -6.44 1.82 12.04
N VAL A 136 -5.38 2.48 12.47
CA VAL A 136 -4.06 1.84 12.64
C VAL A 136 -3.73 1.78 14.12
N SER A 137 -3.40 0.59 14.64
CA SER A 137 -2.92 0.39 16.03
C SER A 137 -3.79 1.01 17.14
N GLY A 138 -5.10 1.16 16.90
CA GLY A 138 -6.05 1.81 17.82
C GLY A 138 -6.38 3.27 17.52
N SER A 139 -5.63 3.91 16.62
CA SER A 139 -5.71 5.34 16.29
C SER A 139 -6.61 5.59 15.07
N SER A 140 -7.90 5.85 15.29
CA SER A 140 -8.83 6.20 14.19
C SER A 140 -8.87 7.70 13.86
N LEU A 141 -8.67 8.57 14.84
CA LEU A 141 -8.71 10.03 14.59
C LEU A 141 -7.54 10.46 13.68
N THR A 142 -6.35 9.91 13.93
CA THR A 142 -5.18 10.10 13.05
C THR A 142 -5.42 9.53 11.66
N SER A 143 -6.12 8.40 11.53
CA SER A 143 -6.52 7.87 10.21
C SER A 143 -7.45 8.83 9.46
N GLY A 144 -8.34 9.54 10.16
CA GLY A 144 -9.16 10.60 9.55
C GLY A 144 -8.33 11.76 8.98
N GLY A 145 -7.31 12.21 9.72
CA GLY A 145 -6.36 13.20 9.22
C GLY A 145 -5.51 12.67 8.05
N PHE A 146 -5.06 11.42 8.12
CA PHE A 146 -4.33 10.78 7.04
C PHE A 146 -5.16 10.70 5.74
N ASN A 147 -6.42 10.29 5.82
CA ASN A 147 -7.30 10.22 4.66
C ASN A 147 -7.56 11.63 4.06
N ASP A 148 -7.70 12.67 4.88
CA ASP A 148 -7.76 14.08 4.45
C ASP A 148 -6.50 14.52 3.68
N ALA A 149 -5.31 14.08 4.10
CA ALA A 149 -4.07 14.30 3.35
C ALA A 149 -4.03 13.51 2.01
N ILE A 150 -4.47 12.26 2.02
CA ILE A 150 -4.54 11.41 0.82
C ILE A 150 -5.49 12.00 -0.23
N ASP A 151 -6.67 12.49 0.16
CA ASP A 151 -7.61 13.17 -0.74
C ASP A 151 -6.99 14.41 -1.41
N GLN A 152 -6.20 15.18 -0.65
CA GLN A 152 -5.44 16.32 -1.18
C GLN A 152 -4.38 15.87 -2.18
N ILE A 153 -3.60 14.81 -1.88
CA ILE A 153 -2.57 14.25 -2.77
C ILE A 153 -3.19 13.71 -4.06
N ILE A 154 -4.34 13.02 -3.99
CA ILE A 154 -5.08 12.58 -5.18
C ILE A 154 -5.41 13.78 -6.08
N GLY A 155 -5.87 14.89 -5.49
CA GLY A 155 -6.14 16.13 -6.22
C GLY A 155 -4.89 16.76 -6.84
N GLN A 156 -3.74 16.73 -6.14
CA GLN A 156 -2.47 17.23 -6.66
C GLN A 156 -1.94 16.38 -7.83
N ALA A 157 -2.04 15.05 -7.73
CA ALA A 157 -1.43 14.12 -8.68
C ALA A 157 -2.24 13.91 -9.98
N GLN A 158 -3.48 14.43 -10.03
CA GLN A 158 -4.38 14.40 -11.19
C GLN A 158 -4.53 15.77 -11.90
N ALA A 159 -3.81 16.81 -11.45
CA ALA A 159 -3.93 18.19 -11.94
C ALA A 159 -3.12 18.51 -13.21
#